data_AF-A0AAP0SHW6-F1
#
_entry.id   AF-A0AAP0SHW6-F1
#
_cell.length_a   1.000
_cell.length_b   1.000
_cell.length_c   1.000
_cell.angle_alpha   90.00
_cell.angle_beta   90.00
_cell.angle_gamma   90.00
#
_symmetry.space_group_name_H-M   'P 1'
#
loop_
_entity.id
_entity.type
_entity.pdbx_description
1 polymer ?
#
loop_
_entity_poly.entity_id
_entity_poly.type
_entity_poly.pdbx_seq_one_letter_code
_entity_poly.pdbx_strand_id
1 'polypeptide(L)'
;MPPPPVSVPGLHGPFILQRLPAWIRHARPENFDQMGAHLLPEQHGRDQGDWFTAASEVEKKLLADYQMRSRRSGQRLARELKDFKGIGAFCEPLLKARLKADLGAEPDIDNDEFVRIERESVLLGVMLKTIPRRQRLMQAALQNFAADSEFEDGTALAPKDAFFLERVPGSEQGYPRFRYRYSQKLDIDPQAFAHLCHDLDLGGQYQRHLSEVFEHPRSSVRRRTLAIELYKDLLRVGLQVAFLKQQISEQARAVLLELVQGAQSCQVSPKACCSSTWPMSPQRNWTAPQPRCWRGRRRNP
;
A
#
# COMPACT_ATOMS: atom_id res chain seq x y z
N MET A 1 -18.64 -13.99 9.31
CA MET A 1 -18.29 -13.76 10.73
C MET A 1 -17.43 -12.50 10.76
N PRO A 2 -17.83 -11.43 11.45
CA PRO A 2 -16.94 -10.28 11.62
C PRO A 2 -15.64 -10.76 12.25
N PRO A 3 -14.47 -10.20 11.91
CA PRO A 3 -13.26 -10.50 12.64
C PRO A 3 -13.52 -10.20 14.12
N PRO A 4 -13.11 -11.09 15.04
CA PRO A 4 -13.31 -10.83 16.46
C PRO A 4 -12.71 -9.47 16.81
N PRO A 5 -13.37 -8.68 17.68
CA PRO A 5 -12.79 -7.43 18.14
C PRO A 5 -11.40 -7.74 18.70
N VAL A 6 -10.39 -6.99 18.24
CA VAL A 6 -9.02 -7.14 18.72
C VAL A 6 -9.04 -6.94 20.23
N SER A 7 -8.92 -8.01 20.99
CA SER A 7 -8.83 -7.95 22.45
C SER A 7 -7.36 -7.85 22.82
N VAL A 8 -6.96 -6.70 23.38
CA VAL A 8 -5.64 -6.57 24.00
C VAL A 8 -5.81 -7.04 25.45
N PRO A 9 -5.22 -8.18 25.85
CA PRO A 9 -5.38 -8.69 27.21
C PRO A 9 -4.72 -7.73 28.23
N GLY A 10 -5.32 -7.64 29.43
CA GLY A 10 -4.80 -6.89 30.57
C GLY A 10 -5.56 -5.60 30.91
N LEU A 11 -5.22 -5.01 32.06
CA LEU A 11 -5.87 -3.83 32.65
C LEU A 11 -5.87 -2.60 31.71
N HIS A 12 -4.87 -2.49 30.84
CA HIS A 12 -4.69 -1.37 29.92
C HIS A 12 -5.32 -1.59 28.53
N GLY A 13 -5.94 -2.74 28.28
CA GLY A 13 -6.52 -3.08 26.98
C GLY A 13 -7.46 -2.01 26.42
N PRO A 14 -8.47 -1.54 27.17
CA PRO A 14 -9.38 -0.50 26.72
C PRO A 14 -8.69 0.83 26.37
N PHE A 15 -7.68 1.24 27.15
CA PHE A 15 -6.91 2.46 26.91
C PHE A 15 -6.06 2.35 25.65
N ILE A 16 -5.41 1.19 25.45
CA ILE A 16 -4.63 0.92 24.25
C ILE A 16 -5.54 0.98 23.02
N LEU A 17 -6.69 0.29 23.06
CA LEU A 17 -7.67 0.28 21.96
C LEU A 17 -8.16 1.68 21.59
N GLN A 18 -8.40 2.56 22.56
CA GLN A 18 -8.80 3.96 22.30
C GLN A 18 -7.70 4.79 21.64
N ARG A 19 -6.42 4.42 21.83
CA ARG A 19 -5.27 5.15 21.28
C ARG A 19 -4.75 4.54 19.98
N LEU A 20 -5.30 3.40 19.54
CA LEU A 20 -4.90 2.78 18.28
C LEU A 20 -5.31 3.69 17.11
N PRO A 21 -4.38 4.05 16.22
CA PRO A 21 -4.72 4.77 15.01
C PRO A 21 -5.74 4.01 14.17
N ALA A 22 -6.67 4.76 13.57
CA ALA A 22 -7.71 4.20 12.72
C ALA A 22 -7.17 3.30 11.58
N TRP A 23 -5.95 3.55 11.08
CA TRP A 23 -5.36 2.73 10.01
C TRP A 23 -5.09 1.27 10.41
N ILE A 24 -4.99 0.97 11.72
CA ILE A 24 -4.78 -0.39 12.22
C ILE A 24 -5.95 -1.32 11.84
N ARG A 25 -7.18 -0.79 11.68
CA ARG A 25 -8.33 -1.58 11.20
C ARG A 25 -8.14 -2.09 9.77
N HIS A 26 -7.29 -1.42 8.99
CA HIS A 26 -6.98 -1.76 7.60
C HIS A 26 -5.75 -2.67 7.47
N ALA A 27 -5.03 -2.87 8.57
CA ALA A 27 -3.82 -3.67 8.57
C ALA A 27 -4.14 -5.16 8.74
N ARG A 28 -3.56 -5.99 7.86
CA ARG A 28 -3.62 -7.45 7.98
C ARG A 28 -2.52 -7.94 8.92
N PRO A 29 -2.62 -9.14 9.51
CA PRO A 29 -1.54 -9.74 10.31
C PRO A 29 -0.17 -9.66 9.60
N GLU A 30 -0.14 -9.91 8.29
CA GLU A 30 1.09 -9.83 7.49
C GLU A 30 1.67 -8.41 7.44
N ASN A 31 0.82 -7.37 7.51
CA ASN A 31 1.28 -5.98 7.57
C ASN A 31 1.96 -5.69 8.91
N PHE A 32 1.50 -6.30 10.01
CA PHE A 32 2.15 -6.19 11.32
C PHE A 32 3.45 -6.98 11.37
N ASP A 33 3.53 -8.15 10.74
CA ASP A 33 4.77 -8.89 10.62
C ASP A 33 5.82 -8.11 9.81
N GLN A 34 5.42 -7.52 8.68
CA GLN A 34 6.28 -6.65 7.88
C GLN A 34 6.71 -5.41 8.67
N MET A 35 5.76 -4.72 9.32
CA MET A 35 6.06 -3.55 10.14
C MET A 35 6.99 -3.93 11.30
N GLY A 36 6.72 -5.05 11.99
CA GLY A 36 7.55 -5.58 13.06
C GLY A 36 8.96 -5.90 12.59
N ALA A 37 9.11 -6.55 11.43
CA ALA A 37 10.41 -6.83 10.82
C ALA A 37 11.20 -5.55 10.49
N HIS A 38 10.53 -4.46 10.15
CA HIS A 38 11.16 -3.16 9.89
C HIS A 38 11.40 -2.31 11.16
N LEU A 39 10.62 -2.53 12.22
CA LEU A 39 10.71 -1.78 13.49
C LEU A 39 11.71 -2.41 14.47
N LEU A 40 11.85 -3.73 14.44
CA LEU A 40 12.82 -4.46 15.23
C LEU A 40 14.21 -4.25 14.60
N PRO A 41 15.18 -3.67 15.33
CA PRO A 41 16.56 -3.68 14.88
C PRO A 41 16.98 -5.12 14.59
N GLU A 42 17.68 -5.36 13.49
CA GLU A 42 18.02 -6.72 13.02
C GLU A 42 18.78 -7.55 14.07
N GLN A 43 19.47 -6.89 15.01
CA GLN A 43 20.15 -7.53 16.14
C GLN A 43 19.20 -8.21 17.16
N HIS A 44 17.91 -7.90 17.12
CA HIS A 44 16.85 -8.44 17.98
C HIS A 44 15.80 -9.23 17.19
N GLY A 45 16.10 -9.58 15.92
CA GLY A 45 15.22 -10.39 15.08
C GLY A 45 15.13 -11.85 15.55
N ARG A 46 14.29 -12.64 14.87
CA ARG A 46 14.11 -14.08 15.18
C ARG A 46 15.41 -14.87 15.02
N ASP A 47 16.24 -14.47 14.07
CA ASP A 47 17.65 -14.83 14.04
C ASP A 47 18.38 -13.82 14.92
N GLN A 48 18.50 -14.11 16.23
CA GLN A 48 19.44 -13.40 17.10
C GLN A 48 20.83 -13.61 16.50
N GLY A 49 21.23 -12.70 15.63
CA GLY A 49 22.33 -13.00 14.74
C GLY A 49 23.62 -13.10 15.53
N ASP A 50 24.26 -14.28 15.46
CA ASP A 50 25.58 -14.55 16.05
C ASP A 50 26.59 -13.43 15.73
N TRP A 51 26.41 -12.76 14.58
CA TRP A 51 27.16 -11.57 14.17
C TRP A 51 27.17 -10.43 15.18
N PHE A 52 26.06 -10.18 15.89
CA PHE A 52 25.97 -9.10 16.87
C PHE A 52 26.61 -9.51 18.19
N THR A 53 26.36 -10.74 18.63
CA THR A 53 26.96 -11.28 19.88
C THR A 53 28.49 -11.34 19.77
N ALA A 54 29.01 -11.76 18.62
CA ALA A 54 30.44 -11.84 18.32
C ALA A 54 31.11 -10.49 18.04
N ALA A 55 30.35 -9.40 17.87
CA ALA A 55 30.91 -8.08 17.61
C ALA A 55 31.63 -7.51 18.85
N SER A 56 32.62 -6.64 18.61
CA SER A 56 33.29 -5.91 19.69
C SER A 56 32.34 -4.91 20.37
N GLU A 57 32.58 -4.61 21.64
CA GLU A 57 31.77 -3.63 22.39
C GLU A 57 31.81 -2.22 21.76
N VAL A 58 32.92 -1.88 21.09
CA VAL A 58 33.04 -0.63 20.34
C VAL A 58 32.06 -0.59 19.17
N GLU A 59 31.99 -1.67 18.39
CA GLU A 59 31.12 -1.73 17.21
C GLU A 59 29.64 -1.87 17.57
N LYS A 60 29.33 -2.55 18.69
CA LYS A 60 27.98 -2.59 19.28
C LYS A 60 27.54 -1.19 19.72
N LYS A 61 28.40 -0.45 20.43
CA LYS A 61 28.11 0.93 20.86
C LYS A 61 27.92 1.86 19.66
N LEU A 62 28.75 1.73 18.63
CA LEU A 62 28.62 2.52 17.41
C LEU A 62 27.28 2.28 16.70
N LEU A 63 26.83 1.01 16.62
CA LEU A 63 25.53 0.67 16.07
C LEU A 63 24.38 1.29 16.89
N ALA A 64 24.45 1.19 18.22
CA ALA A 64 23.45 1.80 19.11
C ALA A 64 23.38 3.33 18.93
N ASP A 65 24.52 3.99 18.79
CA ASP A 65 24.58 5.44 18.55
C ASP A 65 23.95 5.82 17.20
N TYR A 66 24.21 5.06 16.13
CA TYR A 66 23.56 5.29 14.83
C TYR A 66 22.05 5.05 14.87
N GLN A 67 21.59 4.00 15.57
CA GLN A 67 20.17 3.73 15.78
C GLN A 67 19.49 4.86 16.58
N MET A 68 20.16 5.40 17.60
CA MET A 68 19.63 6.53 18.37
C MET A 68 19.50 7.78 17.49
N ARG A 69 20.51 8.05 16.65
CA ARG A 69 20.47 9.18 15.70
C ARG A 69 19.32 9.05 14.70
N SER A 70 19.16 7.87 14.08
CA SER A 70 18.08 7.64 13.11
C SER A 70 16.69 7.77 13.74
N ARG A 71 16.51 7.30 14.99
CA ARG A 71 15.27 7.52 15.75
C ARG A 71 15.01 9.00 15.98
N ARG A 72 16.04 9.78 16.33
CA ARG A 72 15.90 11.22 16.59
C ARG A 72 15.58 12.00 15.31
N SER A 73 16.26 11.73 14.19
CA SER A 73 15.95 12.36 12.90
C SER A 73 14.57 11.94 12.38
N GLY A 74 14.19 10.66 12.56
CA GLY A 74 12.85 10.16 12.25
C GLY A 74 11.75 10.88 13.03
N GLN A 75 11.94 11.07 14.34
CA GLN A 75 10.99 11.84 15.16
C GLN A 75 10.88 13.31 14.73
N ARG A 76 11.98 13.94 14.31
CA ARG A 76 11.94 15.32 13.79
C ARG A 76 11.11 15.40 12.51
N LEU A 77 11.36 14.49 11.56
CA LEU A 77 10.58 14.43 10.31
C LEU A 77 9.10 14.14 10.59
N ALA A 78 8.80 13.20 11.48
CA ALA A 78 7.42 12.87 11.86
C ALA A 78 6.67 14.08 12.44
N ARG A 79 7.33 14.92 13.25
CA ARG A 79 6.72 16.15 13.78
C ARG A 79 6.41 17.17 12.68
N GLU A 80 7.25 17.28 11.65
CA GLU A 80 7.00 18.17 10.50
C GLU A 80 5.92 17.65 9.54
N LEU A 81 5.70 16.33 9.56
CA LEU A 81 4.65 15.64 8.80
C LEU A 81 3.39 15.38 9.65
N LYS A 82 3.21 16.06 10.78
CA LYS A 82 2.04 15.84 11.66
C LYS A 82 0.68 16.03 10.95
N ASP A 83 0.63 16.92 9.95
CA ASP A 83 -0.58 17.23 9.20
C ASP A 83 -0.81 16.26 8.02
N PHE A 84 0.17 15.39 7.75
CA PHE A 84 0.03 14.33 6.77
C PHE A 84 -1.02 13.32 7.22
N LYS A 85 -2.17 13.34 6.54
CA LYS A 85 -3.18 12.29 6.65
C LYS A 85 -2.90 11.23 5.58
N GLY A 86 -2.81 9.98 6.01
CA GLY A 86 -2.83 8.85 5.09
C GLY A 86 -4.19 8.75 4.37
N ILE A 87 -4.21 8.05 3.24
CA ILE A 87 -5.36 7.99 2.32
C ILE A 87 -6.69 7.65 3.00
N GLY A 88 -6.73 6.65 3.90
CA GLY A 88 -7.95 6.31 4.64
C GLY A 88 -8.39 7.41 5.60
N ALA A 89 -7.46 7.99 6.36
CA ALA A 89 -7.77 9.06 7.30
C ALA A 89 -8.23 10.37 6.63
N PHE A 90 -7.86 10.57 5.37
CA PHE A 90 -8.29 11.71 4.56
C PHE A 90 -9.61 11.43 3.84
N CYS A 91 -9.68 10.34 3.07
CA CYS A 91 -10.80 10.08 2.14
C CYS A 91 -12.04 9.51 2.84
N GLU A 92 -11.88 8.70 3.89
CA GLU A 92 -13.01 8.05 4.56
C GLU A 92 -14.05 9.01 5.15
N PRO A 93 -13.67 10.05 5.92
CA PRO A 93 -14.66 10.99 6.42
C PRO A 93 -15.37 11.75 5.30
N LEU A 94 -14.67 12.08 4.21
CA LEU A 94 -15.24 12.77 3.05
C LEU A 94 -16.28 11.90 2.34
N LEU A 95 -15.94 10.63 2.10
CA LEU A 95 -16.83 9.68 1.44
C LEU A 95 -18.06 9.36 2.31
N LYS A 96 -17.88 9.11 3.62
CA LYS A 96 -18.99 8.88 4.55
C LYS A 96 -19.95 10.07 4.61
N ALA A 97 -19.40 11.28 4.71
CA ALA A 97 -20.21 12.49 4.73
C ALA A 97 -21.05 12.64 3.45
N ARG A 98 -20.45 12.37 2.29
CA ARG A 98 -21.13 12.52 0.99
C ARG A 98 -22.19 11.43 0.77
N LEU A 99 -21.88 10.17 1.09
CA LEU A 99 -22.84 9.07 1.01
C LEU A 99 -24.08 9.33 1.87
N LYS A 100 -23.87 9.85 3.09
CA LYS A 100 -24.97 10.21 3.99
C LYS A 100 -25.80 11.38 3.46
N ALA A 101 -25.14 12.42 2.95
CA ALA A 101 -25.81 13.63 2.49
C ALA A 101 -26.64 13.40 1.21
N ASP A 102 -26.09 12.67 0.25
CA ASP A 102 -26.69 12.54 -1.08
C ASP A 102 -27.58 11.30 -1.20
N LEU A 103 -27.23 10.19 -0.52
CA LEU A 103 -27.90 8.90 -0.66
C LEU A 103 -28.57 8.42 0.64
N GLY A 104 -28.43 9.16 1.75
CA GLY A 104 -28.98 8.76 3.04
C GLY A 104 -28.39 7.46 3.60
N ALA A 105 -27.29 6.98 3.03
CA ALA A 105 -26.73 5.67 3.30
C ALA A 105 -25.45 5.75 4.13
N GLU A 106 -25.29 4.79 5.05
CA GLU A 106 -24.09 4.66 5.89
C GLU A 106 -23.50 3.23 5.76
N PRO A 107 -23.04 2.83 4.56
CA PRO A 107 -22.46 1.51 4.37
C PRO A 107 -21.12 1.37 5.12
N ASP A 108 -20.74 0.13 5.44
CA ASP A 108 -19.42 -0.17 5.95
C ASP A 108 -18.42 -0.13 4.80
N ILE A 109 -17.86 1.06 4.54
CA ILE A 109 -17.00 1.33 3.39
C ILE A 109 -15.76 0.40 3.31
N ASP A 110 -15.37 -0.20 4.44
CA ASP A 110 -14.17 -1.03 4.55
C ASP A 110 -14.44 -2.52 4.31
N ASN A 111 -15.68 -2.96 4.52
CA ASN A 111 -16.07 -4.36 4.38
C ASN A 111 -17.05 -4.59 3.24
N ASP A 112 -17.97 -3.66 3.01
CA ASP A 112 -18.93 -3.74 1.92
C ASP A 112 -18.20 -3.65 0.58
N GLU A 113 -18.79 -4.29 -0.42
CA GLU A 113 -18.19 -4.52 -1.71
C GLU A 113 -19.00 -3.85 -2.82
N PHE A 114 -18.28 -3.22 -3.74
CA PHE A 114 -18.75 -2.90 -5.07
C PHE A 114 -18.46 -4.11 -5.96
N VAL A 115 -19.52 -4.78 -6.42
CA VAL A 115 -19.43 -5.94 -7.29
C VAL A 115 -19.81 -5.51 -8.71
N ARG A 116 -18.80 -5.28 -9.55
CA ARG A 116 -18.98 -4.94 -10.96
C ARG A 116 -19.13 -6.22 -11.78
N ILE A 117 -20.17 -6.31 -12.58
CA ILE A 117 -20.34 -7.39 -13.54
C ILE A 117 -19.75 -6.96 -14.88
N GLU A 118 -18.88 -7.79 -15.44
CA GLU A 118 -18.36 -7.65 -16.81
C GLU A 118 -18.86 -8.84 -17.63
N ARG A 119 -19.17 -8.60 -18.92
CA ARG A 119 -19.56 -9.65 -19.87
C ARG A 119 -18.51 -9.73 -20.97
N GLU A 120 -17.91 -10.91 -21.12
CA GLU A 120 -16.93 -11.18 -22.17
C GLU A 120 -17.52 -12.17 -23.18
N SER A 121 -17.38 -11.86 -24.47
CA SER A 121 -17.77 -12.77 -25.55
C SER A 121 -16.78 -13.93 -25.65
N VAL A 122 -17.29 -15.16 -25.59
CA VAL A 122 -16.51 -16.40 -25.72
C VAL A 122 -17.14 -17.31 -26.78
N LEU A 123 -16.36 -18.30 -27.25
CA LEU A 123 -16.73 -19.15 -28.39
C LEU A 123 -17.19 -18.33 -29.61
N LEU A 124 -16.35 -17.40 -30.07
CA LEU A 124 -16.59 -16.66 -31.32
C LEU A 124 -17.92 -15.87 -31.35
N GLY A 125 -18.41 -15.39 -30.20
CA GLY A 125 -19.68 -14.65 -30.12
C GLY A 125 -20.89 -15.48 -29.73
N VAL A 126 -20.75 -16.80 -29.60
CA VAL A 126 -21.88 -17.70 -29.32
C VAL A 126 -22.30 -17.67 -27.85
N MET A 127 -21.40 -17.32 -26.92
CA MET A 127 -21.71 -17.27 -25.50
C MET A 127 -21.15 -16.01 -24.84
N LEU A 128 -21.86 -15.52 -23.82
CA LEU A 128 -21.37 -14.46 -22.93
C LEU A 128 -20.94 -15.08 -21.60
N LYS A 129 -19.69 -14.83 -21.22
CA LYS A 129 -19.11 -15.21 -19.94
C LYS A 129 -19.25 -14.04 -18.96
N THR A 130 -19.90 -14.27 -17.83
CA THR A 130 -19.99 -13.29 -16.73
C THR A 130 -18.72 -13.34 -15.87
N ILE A 131 -18.10 -12.18 -15.68
CA ILE A 131 -16.87 -12.02 -14.90
C ILE A 131 -17.15 -10.98 -13.80
N PRO A 132 -17.37 -11.40 -12.54
CA PRO A 132 -17.53 -10.46 -11.46
C PRO A 132 -16.18 -9.92 -10.97
N ARG A 133 -16.09 -8.61 -10.81
CA ARG A 133 -14.99 -7.90 -10.17
C ARG A 133 -15.48 -7.37 -8.84
N ARG A 134 -14.89 -7.86 -7.74
CA ARG A 134 -15.23 -7.47 -6.37
C ARG A 134 -14.14 -6.56 -5.82
N GLN A 135 -14.55 -5.47 -5.19
CA GLN A 135 -13.64 -4.58 -4.49
C GLN A 135 -14.37 -3.90 -3.34
N ARG A 136 -13.64 -3.50 -2.30
CA ARG A 136 -14.22 -2.74 -1.18
C ARG A 136 -14.73 -1.39 -1.67
N LEU A 137 -15.77 -0.85 -1.04
CA LEU A 137 -16.32 0.46 -1.43
C LEU A 137 -15.26 1.57 -1.38
N MET A 138 -14.39 1.58 -0.36
CA MET A 138 -13.29 2.56 -0.28
C MET A 138 -12.39 2.48 -1.51
N GLN A 139 -12.01 1.26 -1.89
CA GLN A 139 -11.11 1.03 -3.01
C GLN A 139 -11.78 1.41 -4.33
N ALA A 140 -13.07 1.13 -4.48
CA ALA A 140 -13.85 1.55 -5.65
C ALA A 140 -13.89 3.08 -5.76
N ALA A 141 -14.22 3.77 -4.67
CA ALA A 141 -14.31 5.22 -4.64
C ALA A 141 -12.97 5.91 -4.95
N LEU A 142 -11.86 5.34 -4.48
CA LEU A 142 -10.50 5.87 -4.73
C LEU A 142 -10.03 5.71 -6.18
N GLN A 143 -10.61 4.80 -6.96
CA GLN A 143 -10.26 4.65 -8.37
C GLN A 143 -10.78 5.79 -9.25
N ASN A 144 -11.68 6.63 -8.72
CA ASN A 144 -12.40 7.69 -9.41
C ASN A 144 -13.16 7.17 -10.65
N PHE A 145 -14.47 7.05 -10.54
CA PHE A 145 -15.30 6.59 -11.66
C PHE A 145 -15.29 7.61 -12.80
N ALA A 146 -15.43 7.15 -14.04
CA ALA A 146 -15.63 8.03 -15.18
C ALA A 146 -17.07 8.61 -15.16
N ALA A 147 -17.27 9.81 -15.68
CA ALA A 147 -18.58 10.47 -15.71
C ALA A 147 -19.63 9.65 -16.48
N ASP A 148 -19.17 8.92 -17.50
CA ASP A 148 -19.93 8.04 -18.39
C ASP A 148 -19.80 6.56 -17.98
N SER A 149 -19.54 6.28 -16.70
CA SER A 149 -19.51 4.90 -16.22
C SER A 149 -20.87 4.25 -16.45
N GLU A 150 -20.92 3.14 -17.16
CA GLU A 150 -22.11 2.30 -17.31
C GLU A 150 -21.85 0.92 -16.70
N PHE A 151 -22.90 0.32 -16.15
CA PHE A 151 -22.81 -0.96 -15.45
C PHE A 151 -23.75 -2.00 -16.05
N GLU A 152 -23.21 -3.21 -16.24
CA GLU A 152 -24.01 -4.37 -16.65
C GLU A 152 -25.01 -4.78 -15.58
N ASP A 153 -26.14 -5.34 -15.99
CA ASP A 153 -27.15 -5.87 -15.07
C ASP A 153 -26.53 -6.89 -14.11
N GLY A 154 -26.91 -6.76 -12.84
CA GLY A 154 -26.37 -7.58 -11.75
C GLY A 154 -25.18 -6.95 -11.03
N THR A 155 -24.64 -5.83 -11.53
CA THR A 155 -23.76 -4.96 -10.75
C THR A 155 -24.53 -4.43 -9.53
N ALA A 156 -23.91 -4.49 -8.35
CA ALA A 156 -24.53 -4.05 -7.11
C ALA A 156 -23.49 -3.72 -6.04
N LEU A 157 -23.90 -2.93 -5.06
CA LEU A 157 -23.21 -2.84 -3.77
C LEU A 157 -23.79 -3.90 -2.83
N ALA A 158 -22.94 -4.60 -2.10
CA ALA A 158 -23.37 -5.68 -1.22
C ALA A 158 -22.45 -5.81 0.00
N PRO A 159 -22.95 -6.33 1.14
CA PRO A 159 -22.09 -6.66 2.26
C PRO A 159 -21.03 -7.69 1.89
N LYS A 160 -19.94 -7.72 2.66
CA LYS A 160 -18.89 -8.74 2.50
C LYS A 160 -19.51 -10.14 2.48
N ASP A 161 -19.05 -10.97 1.55
CA ASP A 161 -19.46 -12.37 1.39
C ASP A 161 -20.94 -12.58 0.99
N ALA A 162 -21.69 -11.51 0.71
CA ALA A 162 -23.08 -11.60 0.25
C ALA A 162 -23.20 -11.99 -1.24
N PHE A 163 -22.12 -11.94 -2.00
CA PHE A 163 -22.06 -12.34 -3.41
C PHE A 163 -21.26 -13.63 -3.59
N PHE A 164 -21.89 -14.67 -4.12
CA PHE A 164 -21.29 -15.99 -4.27
C PHE A 164 -21.76 -16.73 -5.52
N LEU A 165 -21.01 -17.76 -5.89
CA LEU A 165 -21.35 -18.69 -6.97
C LEU A 165 -22.06 -19.90 -6.35
N GLU A 166 -23.30 -20.15 -6.75
CA GLU A 166 -24.07 -21.32 -6.30
C GLU A 166 -24.35 -22.28 -7.45
N ARG A 167 -24.55 -23.56 -7.11
CA ARG A 167 -25.03 -24.55 -8.06
C ARG A 167 -26.53 -24.33 -8.27
N VAL A 168 -26.96 -24.37 -9.53
CA VAL A 168 -28.39 -24.25 -9.87
C VAL A 168 -29.12 -25.50 -9.36
N PRO A 169 -30.17 -25.36 -8.54
CA PRO A 169 -30.97 -26.51 -8.08
C PRO A 169 -31.55 -27.30 -9.25
N GLY A 170 -31.53 -28.62 -9.17
CA GLY A 170 -32.10 -29.51 -10.19
C GLY A 170 -31.19 -29.84 -11.39
N SER A 171 -29.93 -29.39 -11.39
CA SER A 171 -28.95 -29.78 -12.43
C SER A 171 -28.21 -31.09 -12.14
N GLU A 172 -28.75 -31.97 -11.30
CA GLU A 172 -28.05 -33.17 -10.80
C GLU A 172 -27.95 -34.29 -11.83
N GLN A 173 -28.88 -34.33 -12.79
CA GLN A 173 -28.93 -35.35 -13.84
C GLN A 173 -28.09 -34.99 -15.09
N GLY A 174 -27.30 -33.93 -15.04
CA GLY A 174 -26.46 -33.47 -16.15
C GLY A 174 -25.22 -32.71 -15.68
N TYR A 175 -24.59 -31.96 -16.59
CA TYR A 175 -23.42 -31.13 -16.22
C TYR A 175 -23.83 -30.08 -15.18
N PRO A 176 -23.06 -29.92 -14.07
CA PRO A 176 -23.39 -28.98 -13.02
C PRO A 176 -23.39 -27.57 -13.56
N ARG A 177 -24.52 -26.86 -13.42
CA ARG A 177 -24.64 -25.46 -13.81
C ARG A 177 -24.47 -24.58 -12.58
N PHE A 178 -23.75 -23.47 -12.74
CA PHE A 178 -23.52 -22.51 -11.67
C PHE A 178 -24.04 -21.13 -12.06
N ARG A 179 -24.45 -20.35 -11.05
CA ARG A 179 -24.94 -18.98 -11.22
C ARG A 179 -24.43 -18.10 -10.08
N TYR A 180 -24.14 -16.84 -10.40
CA TYR A 180 -23.85 -15.82 -9.40
C TYR A 180 -25.13 -15.31 -8.74
N ARG A 181 -25.12 -15.25 -7.40
CA ARG A 181 -26.26 -14.80 -6.60
C ARG A 181 -25.81 -13.85 -5.50
N TYR A 182 -26.70 -12.93 -5.15
CA TYR A 182 -26.62 -12.14 -3.92
C TYR A 182 -27.56 -12.73 -2.86
N SER A 183 -27.08 -12.94 -1.64
CA SER A 183 -27.94 -13.13 -0.47
C SER A 183 -28.54 -11.80 0.01
N GLN A 184 -27.77 -10.72 -0.13
CA GLN A 184 -28.16 -9.37 0.26
C GLN A 184 -27.51 -8.35 -0.68
N LYS A 185 -28.20 -7.24 -0.90
CA LYS A 185 -27.68 -6.04 -1.56
C LYS A 185 -27.89 -4.84 -0.65
N LEU A 186 -27.03 -3.84 -0.79
CA LEU A 186 -27.25 -2.53 -0.21
C LEU A 186 -28.29 -1.79 -1.04
N ASP A 187 -29.11 -0.96 -0.40
CA ASP A 187 -30.08 -0.09 -1.06
C ASP A 187 -29.39 1.17 -1.61
N ILE A 188 -28.40 0.94 -2.47
CA ILE A 188 -27.61 1.97 -3.12
C ILE A 188 -27.48 1.57 -4.59
N ASP A 189 -27.99 2.42 -5.46
CA ASP A 189 -27.83 2.25 -6.89
C ASP A 189 -26.34 2.39 -7.28
N PRO A 190 -25.75 1.42 -8.01
CA PRO A 190 -24.36 1.50 -8.46
C PRO A 190 -24.05 2.72 -9.30
N GLN A 191 -25.00 3.17 -10.12
CA GLN A 191 -24.82 4.36 -10.96
C GLN A 191 -24.76 5.61 -10.09
N ALA A 192 -25.68 5.77 -9.13
CA ALA A 192 -25.64 6.85 -8.16
C ALA A 192 -24.34 6.86 -7.32
N PHE A 193 -23.87 5.69 -6.86
CA PHE A 193 -22.59 5.58 -6.15
C PHE A 193 -21.40 6.04 -7.01
N ALA A 194 -21.37 5.62 -8.29
CA ALA A 194 -20.30 6.00 -9.20
C ALA A 194 -20.29 7.50 -9.49
N HIS A 195 -21.45 8.11 -9.76
CA HIS A 195 -21.57 9.56 -9.95
C HIS A 195 -21.13 10.33 -8.71
N LEU A 196 -21.55 9.91 -7.52
CA LEU A 196 -21.11 10.53 -6.27
C LEU A 196 -19.59 10.49 -6.10
N CYS A 197 -18.97 9.34 -6.40
CA CYS A 197 -17.52 9.19 -6.32
C CYS A 197 -16.78 10.04 -7.37
N HIS A 198 -17.33 10.15 -8.58
CA HIS A 198 -16.80 11.02 -9.64
C HIS A 198 -16.82 12.49 -9.22
N ASP A 199 -17.98 12.97 -8.75
CA ASP A 199 -18.18 14.36 -8.32
C ASP A 199 -17.33 14.71 -7.10
N LEU A 200 -17.14 13.74 -6.20
CA LEU A 200 -16.29 13.92 -5.04
C LEU A 200 -14.81 13.99 -5.44
N ASP A 201 -14.38 13.33 -6.52
CA ASP A 201 -12.99 13.31 -7.00
C ASP A 201 -11.98 13.08 -5.85
N LEU A 202 -12.14 11.97 -5.12
CA LEU A 202 -11.26 11.65 -3.99
C LEU A 202 -9.79 11.53 -4.42
N GLY A 203 -9.54 11.05 -5.64
CA GLY A 203 -8.21 10.98 -6.23
C GLY A 203 -7.56 12.35 -6.34
N GLY A 204 -8.24 13.32 -6.98
CA GLY A 204 -7.72 14.67 -7.12
C GLY A 204 -7.68 15.45 -5.79
N GLN A 205 -8.63 15.23 -4.88
CA GLN A 205 -8.56 15.81 -3.54
C GLN A 205 -7.35 15.30 -2.74
N TYR A 206 -7.07 14.01 -2.78
CA TYR A 206 -5.92 13.45 -2.07
C TYR A 206 -4.60 13.90 -2.71
N GLN A 207 -4.52 14.01 -4.04
CA GLN A 207 -3.35 14.58 -4.71
C GLN A 207 -3.07 16.02 -4.29
N ARG A 208 -4.11 16.86 -4.20
CA ARG A 208 -3.97 18.25 -3.70
C ARG A 208 -3.45 18.27 -2.26
N HIS A 209 -4.00 17.44 -1.39
CA HIS A 209 -3.52 17.28 -0.02
C HIS A 209 -2.04 16.86 0.04
N LEU A 210 -1.60 15.94 -0.84
CA LEU A 210 -0.18 15.58 -0.94
C LEU A 210 0.70 16.77 -1.35
N SER A 211 0.32 17.52 -2.38
CA SER A 211 1.06 18.73 -2.79
C SER A 211 1.10 19.78 -1.67
N GLU A 212 0.01 20.00 -0.96
CA GLU A 212 -0.02 20.91 0.21
C GLU A 212 0.90 20.42 1.35
N VAL A 213 1.00 19.11 1.58
CA VAL A 213 1.86 18.54 2.62
C VAL A 213 3.32 18.40 2.19
N PHE A 214 3.66 18.31 0.92
CA PHE A 214 5.05 18.02 0.51
C PHE A 214 5.70 19.16 -0.28
N GLU A 215 4.91 19.92 -1.02
CA GLU A 215 5.40 20.91 -1.99
C GLU A 215 5.17 22.35 -1.53
N HIS A 216 4.51 22.56 -0.39
CA HIS A 216 4.23 23.89 0.14
C HIS A 216 5.52 24.73 0.28
N PRO A 217 5.61 25.92 -0.35
CA PRO A 217 6.87 26.66 -0.52
C PRO A 217 7.62 26.96 0.79
N ARG A 218 6.90 27.20 1.88
CA ARG A 218 7.48 27.54 3.19
C ARG A 218 8.12 26.36 3.92
N SER A 219 7.78 25.11 3.56
CA SER A 219 8.12 23.93 4.36
C SER A 219 8.74 22.80 3.55
N SER A 220 8.60 22.79 2.21
CA SER A 220 9.13 21.75 1.33
C SER A 220 10.65 21.57 1.47
N VAL A 221 11.42 22.67 1.49
CA VAL A 221 12.88 22.64 1.70
C VAL A 221 13.23 22.02 3.05
N ARG A 222 12.56 22.45 4.13
CA ARG A 222 12.80 21.93 5.48
C ARG A 222 12.47 20.44 5.57
N ARG A 223 11.32 20.01 5.03
CA ARG A 223 10.90 18.60 4.97
C ARG A 223 11.90 17.75 4.19
N ARG A 224 12.37 18.25 3.04
CA ARG A 224 13.39 17.59 2.23
C ARG A 224 14.70 17.44 2.98
N THR A 225 15.18 18.49 3.66
CA THR A 225 16.40 18.43 4.47
C THR A 225 16.30 17.40 5.58
N LEU A 226 15.18 17.39 6.33
CA LEU A 226 14.96 16.40 7.39
C LEU A 226 14.83 14.97 6.85
N ALA A 227 14.22 14.79 5.67
CA ALA A 227 14.17 13.49 5.01
C ALA A 227 15.57 13.02 4.61
N ILE A 228 16.40 13.89 4.02
CA ILE A 228 17.79 13.58 3.68
C ILE A 228 18.58 13.23 4.95
N GLU A 229 18.44 13.98 6.04
CA GLU A 229 19.07 13.66 7.33
C GLU A 229 18.69 12.26 7.83
N LEU A 230 17.39 11.92 7.82
CA LEU A 230 16.90 10.60 8.19
C LEU A 230 17.51 9.51 7.30
N TYR A 231 17.49 9.67 5.98
CA TYR A 231 18.06 8.67 5.07
C TYR A 231 19.56 8.50 5.26
N LYS A 232 20.30 9.57 5.54
CA LYS A 232 21.72 9.49 5.91
C LYS A 232 21.93 8.71 7.20
N ASP A 233 21.11 8.92 8.22
CA ASP A 233 21.21 8.19 9.48
C ASP A 233 20.81 6.71 9.35
N LEU A 234 19.76 6.41 8.59
CA LEU A 234 19.37 5.04 8.26
C LEU A 234 20.47 4.32 7.48
N LEU A 235 21.12 5.01 6.54
CA LEU A 235 22.25 4.45 5.79
C LEU A 235 23.43 4.14 6.72
N ARG A 236 23.75 5.00 7.71
CA ARG A 236 24.78 4.69 8.72
C ARG A 236 24.46 3.41 9.50
N VAL A 237 23.20 3.21 9.89
CA VAL A 237 22.75 1.97 10.53
C VAL A 237 22.97 0.77 9.60
N GLY A 238 22.52 0.88 8.34
CA GLY A 238 22.66 -0.20 7.35
C GLY A 238 24.13 -0.57 7.08
N LEU A 239 25.01 0.42 6.93
CA LEU A 239 26.45 0.19 6.75
C LEU A 239 27.07 -0.51 7.95
N GLN A 240 26.69 -0.12 9.17
CA GLN A 240 27.21 -0.74 10.38
C GLN A 240 26.73 -2.18 10.54
N VAL A 241 25.45 -2.45 10.25
CA VAL A 241 24.91 -3.82 10.24
C VAL A 241 25.60 -4.67 9.18
N ALA A 242 25.78 -4.15 7.96
CA ALA A 242 26.46 -4.85 6.88
C ALA A 242 27.92 -5.16 7.23
N PHE A 243 28.63 -4.23 7.88
CA PHE A 243 30.00 -4.45 8.35
C PHE A 243 30.08 -5.55 9.41
N LEU A 244 29.19 -5.50 10.41
CA LEU A 244 29.15 -6.51 11.47
C LEU A 244 28.78 -7.90 10.95
N LYS A 245 27.98 -7.96 9.88
CA LYS A 245 27.67 -9.19 9.14
C LYS A 245 28.78 -9.62 8.17
N GLN A 246 29.91 -8.92 8.12
CA GLN A 246 31.03 -9.16 7.20
C GLN A 246 30.63 -9.08 5.71
N GLN A 247 29.57 -8.34 5.38
CA GLN A 247 29.10 -8.13 4.01
C GLN A 247 29.87 -7.01 3.30
N ILE A 248 30.51 -6.12 4.07
CA ILE A 248 31.38 -5.06 3.55
C ILE A 248 32.67 -5.01 4.35
N SER A 249 33.76 -4.60 3.69
CA SER A 249 35.05 -4.36 4.36
C SER A 249 35.04 -3.05 5.15
N GLU A 250 35.99 -2.90 6.06
CA GLU A 250 36.20 -1.65 6.81
C GLU A 250 36.49 -0.46 5.87
N GLN A 251 37.28 -0.69 4.82
CA GLN A 251 37.59 0.30 3.79
C GLN A 251 36.32 0.74 3.04
N ALA A 252 35.47 -0.22 2.64
CA ALA A 252 34.20 0.08 1.98
C ALA A 252 33.27 0.86 2.92
N ARG A 253 33.21 0.48 4.20
CA ARG A 253 32.45 1.22 5.23
C ARG A 253 32.95 2.66 5.35
N ALA A 254 34.26 2.88 5.42
CA ALA A 254 34.85 4.22 5.56
C ALA A 254 34.49 5.13 4.38
N VAL A 255 34.67 4.65 3.14
CA VAL A 255 34.33 5.41 1.93
C VAL A 255 32.84 5.75 1.88
N LEU A 256 31.96 4.80 2.21
CA LEU A 256 30.51 5.05 2.22
C LEU A 256 30.10 6.04 3.32
N LEU A 257 30.77 6.02 4.48
CA LEU A 257 30.55 7.01 5.54
C LEU A 257 31.03 8.41 5.16
N GLU A 258 32.13 8.54 4.42
CA GLU A 258 32.60 9.83 3.87
C GLU A 258 31.60 10.41 2.85
N LEU A 259 31.07 9.56 1.97
CA LEU A 259 30.04 9.96 1.01
C LEU A 259 28.79 10.50 1.72
N VAL A 260 28.37 9.85 2.82
CA VAL A 260 27.23 10.29 3.63
C VAL A 260 27.48 11.67 4.28
N GLN A 261 28.73 11.98 4.61
CA GLN A 261 29.14 13.28 5.15
C GLN A 261 29.19 14.39 4.08
N GLY A 262 29.15 14.03 2.79
CA GLY A 262 29.12 14.99 1.68
C GLY A 262 30.48 15.32 1.09
N ALA A 263 31.49 14.46 1.29
CA ALA A 263 32.76 14.59 0.59
C ALA A 263 32.55 14.36 -0.92
N GLN A 264 32.76 15.40 -1.74
CA GLN A 264 32.52 15.40 -3.19
C GLN A 264 33.60 14.67 -4.02
N SER A 265 34.46 13.84 -3.41
CA SER A 265 35.50 13.13 -4.13
C SER A 265 35.94 11.84 -3.43
N CYS A 266 35.09 10.82 -3.43
CA CYS A 266 35.56 9.47 -3.13
C CYS A 266 36.11 8.84 -4.42
N GLN A 267 37.44 8.90 -4.60
CA GLN A 267 38.11 8.03 -5.58
C GLN A 267 38.04 6.59 -5.05
N VAL A 268 37.10 5.80 -5.55
CA VAL A 268 37.07 4.36 -5.32
C VAL A 268 38.20 3.75 -6.15
N SER A 269 39.28 3.30 -5.50
CA SER A 269 40.30 2.51 -6.17
C SER A 269 39.73 1.15 -6.57
N PRO A 270 39.96 0.66 -7.79
CA PRO A 270 39.43 -0.62 -8.25
C PRO A 270 40.31 -1.74 -7.72
N LYS A 271 40.19 -2.10 -6.45
CA LYS A 271 40.69 -3.38 -5.93
C LYS A 271 40.01 -3.70 -4.60
N ALA A 272 39.42 -4.90 -4.56
CA ALA A 272 38.70 -5.56 -3.46
C ALA A 272 37.17 -5.36 -3.36
N CYS A 273 36.46 -5.38 -4.49
CA CYS A 273 35.20 -6.13 -4.53
C CYS A 273 35.57 -7.62 -4.58
N CYS A 274 35.73 -8.28 -3.43
CA CYS A 274 35.70 -9.73 -3.39
C CYS A 274 34.32 -10.17 -3.90
N SER A 275 34.34 -11.00 -4.94
CA SER A 275 33.18 -11.59 -5.59
C SER A 275 32.31 -12.33 -4.58
N SER A 276 31.24 -11.68 -4.13
CA SER A 276 30.01 -12.36 -3.77
C SER A 276 28.93 -11.85 -4.72
N THR A 277 28.48 -12.78 -5.54
CA THR A 277 27.35 -12.66 -6.45
C THR A 277 26.16 -12.12 -5.68
N TRP A 278 25.83 -10.85 -5.89
CA TRP A 278 24.49 -10.36 -5.61
C TRP A 278 23.53 -11.18 -6.49
N PRO A 279 22.49 -11.84 -5.96
CA PRO A 279 21.45 -12.36 -6.82
C PRO A 279 20.70 -11.15 -7.38
N MET A 280 21.16 -10.65 -8.53
CA MET A 280 20.35 -9.86 -9.42
C MET A 280 19.17 -10.74 -9.82
N SER A 281 18.02 -10.48 -9.19
CA SER A 281 16.74 -10.91 -9.72
C SER A 281 16.57 -10.24 -11.08
N PRO A 282 16.19 -10.95 -12.15
CA PRO A 282 16.09 -10.36 -13.47
C PRO A 282 15.04 -9.25 -13.46
N GLN A 283 15.49 -8.04 -13.82
CA GLN A 283 14.62 -6.93 -14.15
C GLN A 283 13.63 -7.40 -15.22
N ARG A 284 12.33 -7.43 -14.86
CA ARG A 284 11.26 -7.49 -15.85
C ARG A 284 11.32 -6.20 -16.65
N ASN A 285 11.72 -6.32 -17.92
CA ASN A 285 11.60 -5.27 -18.92
C ASN A 285 10.16 -4.77 -18.97
N TRP A 286 9.92 -3.58 -18.43
CA TRP A 286 8.75 -2.78 -18.76
C TRP A 286 9.04 -2.03 -20.05
N THR A 287 8.78 -2.67 -21.18
CA THR A 287 8.62 -1.97 -22.46
C THR A 287 7.29 -1.21 -22.44
N ALA A 288 7.36 0.12 -22.49
CA ALA A 288 6.20 0.98 -22.71
C ALA A 288 5.49 0.60 -24.03
N PRO A 289 4.16 0.47 -24.06
CA PRO A 289 3.44 0.29 -25.31
C PRO A 289 3.46 1.59 -26.12
N GLN A 290 4.01 1.53 -27.32
CA GLN A 290 3.90 2.62 -28.30
C GLN A 290 2.44 2.86 -28.72
N PRO A 291 2.05 4.11 -29.02
CA PRO A 291 0.72 4.42 -29.54
C PRO A 291 0.58 3.87 -30.96
N ARG A 292 -0.29 2.87 -31.16
CA ARG A 292 -0.67 2.43 -32.50
C ARG A 292 -1.60 3.46 -33.12
N CYS A 293 -1.06 4.23 -34.07
CA CYS A 293 -1.83 5.03 -35.02
C CYS A 293 -2.86 4.15 -35.74
N TRP A 294 -4.14 4.53 -35.61
CA TRP A 294 -5.24 4.03 -36.41
C TRP A 294 -5.07 4.48 -37.87
N ARG A 295 -4.60 3.60 -38.76
CA ARG A 295 -4.80 3.76 -40.21
C ARG A 295 -6.12 3.10 -40.59
N GLY A 296 -7.13 3.93 -40.86
CA GLY A 296 -8.36 3.51 -41.49
C GLY A 296 -8.10 2.89 -42.87
N ARG A 297 -8.62 1.68 -43.09
CA ARG A 297 -8.85 1.16 -44.44
C ARG A 297 -10.25 1.56 -44.86
N ARG A 298 -10.33 2.54 -45.77
CA ARG A 298 -11.48 2.67 -46.67
C ARG A 298 -11.52 1.42 -47.56
N ARG A 299 -12.67 0.76 -47.62
CA ARG A 299 -13.06 -0.11 -48.73
C ARG A 299 -14.39 0.42 -49.26
N ASN A 300 -14.36 0.88 -50.50
CA ASN A 300 -15.44 0.85 -51.48
C ASN A 300 -14.81 1.20 -52.84
N PRO A 301 -15.45 0.87 -53.97
CA PRO A 301 -16.78 0.27 -54.14
C PRO A 301 -16.79 -1.25 -54.26
#